data_AF-A0A2A4NRH3-F1
#
_entry.id   AF-A0A2A4NRH3-F1
#
_cell.length_a   1.000
_cell.length_b   1.000
_cell.length_c   1.000
_cell.angle_alpha   90.00
_cell.angle_beta   90.00
_cell.angle_gamma   90.00
#
_symmetry.space_group_name_H-M   'P 1'
#
loop_
_entity.id
_entity.type
_entity.pdbx_description
1 polymer ?
#
loop_
_entity_poly.entity_id
_entity_poly.type
_entity_poly.pdbx_seq_one_letter_code
_entity_poly.pdbx_strand_id
1 'polypeptide(L)'
;MFLVALLVTLLMFAGFSAYDIMVVDLKPQAKSPPSFDFYHLTRVAASVAVSLFLVKSLPRTAFATAPQYDESPKWLAALGVTASALSVVFTMIFVASPQAFYALGVEDSLIEWSSAILLFAGCGIFLYASVVLSGVSRERARTAAVISLGMGMLLFFLGMEEVSWFQRVIGYDTPAAFSANQQQEFNLHNFKTVPLEILYYSGTFGMLFLLPFLLIPVQGRMAESLRVVAPTKVVALACAPMAALNWGMWNILPIQVAFWTGVCVMSFLAVRRYRGGDDMWKTYGFVLLCLLFVQAVFLALGSNLIRLWGVTEYKEFYISVGFFVFAAKVLVSARAFAARPDPQ
;
A
#
# COMPACT_ATOMS: atom_id res chain seq x y z
N MET A 1 -13.61 -17.44 -11.18
CA MET A 1 -13.05 -16.43 -12.11
C MET A 1 -11.90 -15.65 -11.49
N PHE A 2 -12.07 -14.96 -10.35
CA PHE A 2 -10.97 -14.23 -9.70
C PHE A 2 -9.76 -15.10 -9.34
N LEU A 3 -9.95 -16.29 -8.74
CA LEU A 3 -8.86 -17.24 -8.46
C LEU A 3 -8.12 -17.70 -9.73
N VAL A 4 -8.84 -17.82 -10.86
CA VAL A 4 -8.24 -18.13 -12.16
C VAL A 4 -7.39 -16.95 -12.64
N ALA A 5 -7.86 -15.72 -12.48
CA ALA A 5 -7.07 -14.53 -12.81
C ALA A 5 -5.81 -14.40 -11.94
N LEU A 6 -5.89 -14.75 -10.66
CA LEU A 6 -4.72 -14.82 -9.78
C LEU A 6 -3.73 -15.90 -10.25
N LEU A 7 -4.22 -17.10 -10.58
CA LEU A 7 -3.37 -18.17 -11.12
C LEU A 7 -2.70 -17.75 -12.42
N VAL A 8 -3.42 -17.12 -13.35
CA VAL A 8 -2.86 -16.59 -14.60
C VAL A 8 -1.77 -15.54 -14.31
N THR A 9 -1.97 -14.69 -13.30
CA THR A 9 -0.96 -13.72 -12.85
C THR A 9 0.31 -14.41 -12.36
N LEU A 10 0.16 -15.43 -11.51
CA LEU A 10 1.28 -16.19 -10.96
C LEU A 10 2.04 -16.98 -12.04
N LEU A 11 1.31 -17.58 -12.99
CA LEU A 11 1.91 -18.27 -14.14
C LEU A 11 2.65 -17.29 -15.05
N MET A 12 2.10 -16.09 -15.27
CA MET A 12 2.79 -15.03 -16.01
C MET A 12 4.10 -14.64 -15.31
N PHE A 13 4.08 -14.43 -13.99
CA PHE A 13 5.28 -14.12 -13.22
C PHE A 13 6.32 -15.24 -13.33
N ALA A 14 5.91 -16.50 -13.17
CA ALA A 14 6.81 -17.64 -13.30
C ALA A 14 7.41 -17.74 -14.72
N GLY A 15 6.58 -17.57 -15.75
CA GLY A 15 7.01 -17.65 -17.15
C GLY A 15 8.03 -16.56 -17.52
N PHE A 16 7.77 -15.30 -17.20
CA PHE A 16 8.74 -14.23 -17.44
C PHE A 16 9.99 -14.37 -16.57
N SER A 17 9.86 -14.78 -15.31
CA SER A 17 11.05 -14.98 -14.45
C SER A 17 11.94 -16.10 -14.97
N ALA A 18 11.35 -17.20 -15.46
CA ALA A 18 12.10 -18.27 -16.10
C ALA A 18 12.79 -17.78 -17.38
N TYR A 19 12.10 -17.01 -18.22
CA TYR A 19 12.68 -16.43 -19.44
C TYR A 19 13.80 -15.43 -19.16
N ASP A 20 13.60 -14.53 -18.17
CA ASP A 20 14.61 -13.58 -17.69
C ASP A 20 15.91 -14.33 -17.32
N ILE A 21 15.81 -15.42 -16.56
CA ILE A 21 16.96 -16.22 -16.09
C ILE A 21 17.59 -17.05 -17.22
N MET A 22 16.78 -17.72 -18.04
CA MET A 22 17.26 -18.74 -18.98
C MET A 22 17.69 -18.18 -20.32
N VAL A 23 17.13 -17.03 -20.74
CA VAL A 23 17.27 -16.52 -22.11
C VAL A 23 17.89 -15.14 -22.14
N VAL A 24 17.44 -14.23 -21.28
CA VAL A 24 17.89 -12.82 -21.29
C VAL A 24 19.12 -12.59 -20.39
N ASP A 25 19.45 -13.56 -19.53
CA ASP A 25 20.49 -13.46 -18.48
C ASP A 25 20.25 -12.24 -17.56
N LEU A 26 18.98 -11.95 -17.29
CA LEU A 26 18.55 -10.90 -16.38
C LEU A 26 18.21 -11.50 -15.02
N LYS A 27 18.67 -10.82 -13.96
CA LYS A 27 18.17 -11.08 -12.61
C LYS A 27 16.77 -10.46 -12.49
N PRO A 28 15.69 -11.25 -12.34
CA PRO A 28 14.31 -10.73 -12.37
C PRO A 28 13.99 -9.73 -11.24
N GLN A 29 14.87 -9.68 -10.23
CA GLN A 29 14.75 -8.89 -9.01
C GLN A 29 15.90 -7.89 -8.87
N ALA A 30 16.50 -7.42 -9.97
CA ALA A 30 17.50 -6.36 -9.90
C ALA A 30 16.81 -4.99 -9.92
N LYS A 31 17.23 -4.10 -9.02
CA LYS A 31 16.92 -2.68 -9.15
C LYS A 31 17.72 -2.11 -10.32
N SER A 32 17.05 -1.40 -11.23
CA SER A 32 17.67 -0.80 -12.39
C SER A 32 16.83 0.37 -12.92
N PRO A 33 17.43 1.31 -13.67
CA PRO A 33 16.67 2.26 -14.44
C PRO A 33 15.66 1.55 -15.37
N PRO A 34 14.47 2.13 -15.60
CA PRO A 34 13.49 1.57 -16.54
C PRO A 34 14.10 1.29 -17.92
N SER A 35 13.82 0.11 -18.49
CA SER A 35 14.10 -0.17 -19.91
C SER A 35 12.80 -0.18 -20.71
N PHE A 36 12.90 0.25 -21.98
CA PHE A 36 11.78 0.34 -22.93
C PHE A 36 12.12 -0.32 -24.27
N ASP A 37 13.07 -1.26 -24.28
CA ASP A 37 13.24 -2.14 -25.43
C ASP A 37 11.99 -3.00 -25.66
N PHE A 38 11.94 -3.69 -26.80
CA PHE A 38 10.79 -4.52 -27.18
C PHE A 38 10.42 -5.54 -26.09
N TYR A 39 11.40 -6.18 -25.46
CA TYR A 39 11.17 -7.18 -24.42
C TYR A 39 10.52 -6.55 -23.18
N HIS A 40 11.05 -5.43 -22.68
CA HIS A 40 10.47 -4.74 -21.52
C HIS A 40 9.08 -4.16 -21.83
N LEU A 41 8.84 -3.69 -23.05
CA LEU A 41 7.51 -3.27 -23.48
C LEU A 41 6.52 -4.45 -23.51
N THR A 42 6.94 -5.65 -23.91
CA THR A 42 6.06 -6.85 -23.82
C THR A 42 5.69 -7.19 -22.37
N ARG A 43 6.62 -7.01 -21.42
CA ARG A 43 6.36 -7.19 -19.97
C ARG A 43 5.34 -6.18 -19.44
N VAL A 44 5.48 -4.91 -19.84
CA VAL A 44 4.51 -3.86 -19.49
C VAL A 44 3.13 -4.20 -20.06
N ALA A 45 3.06 -4.58 -21.33
CA ALA A 45 1.80 -4.96 -21.98
C ALA A 45 1.14 -6.17 -21.30
N ALA A 46 1.92 -7.19 -20.94
CA ALA A 46 1.43 -8.35 -20.19
C ALA A 46 0.90 -7.96 -18.80
N SER A 47 1.62 -7.08 -18.09
CA SER A 47 1.20 -6.56 -16.78
C SER A 47 -0.12 -5.78 -16.87
N VAL A 48 -0.32 -4.97 -17.91
CA VAL A 48 -1.58 -4.28 -18.20
C VAL A 48 -2.71 -5.30 -18.46
N ALA A 49 -2.47 -6.28 -19.33
CA ALA A 49 -3.48 -7.29 -19.70
C ALA A 49 -3.94 -8.10 -18.49
N VAL A 50 -3.00 -8.55 -17.65
CA VAL A 50 -3.31 -9.30 -16.43
C VAL A 50 -4.01 -8.43 -15.39
N SER A 51 -3.61 -7.16 -15.23
CA SER A 51 -4.29 -6.22 -14.33
C SER A 51 -5.74 -5.97 -14.75
N LEU A 52 -6.00 -5.80 -16.05
CA LEU A 52 -7.35 -5.70 -16.60
C LEU A 52 -8.15 -6.98 -16.35
N PHE A 53 -7.53 -8.15 -16.53
CA PHE A 53 -8.19 -9.43 -16.30
C PHE A 53 -8.54 -9.64 -14.82
N LEU A 54 -7.65 -9.29 -13.89
CA LEU A 54 -7.89 -9.32 -12.45
C LEU A 54 -9.10 -8.45 -12.08
N VAL A 55 -9.12 -7.19 -12.52
CA VAL A 55 -10.21 -6.26 -12.21
C VAL A 55 -11.53 -6.67 -12.86
N LYS A 56 -11.51 -7.15 -14.11
CA LYS A 56 -12.70 -7.68 -14.79
C LYS A 56 -13.26 -8.93 -14.12
N SER A 57 -12.39 -9.70 -13.46
CA SER A 57 -12.75 -10.94 -12.74
C SER A 57 -13.35 -10.69 -11.36
N LEU A 58 -13.36 -9.44 -10.88
CA LEU A 58 -14.03 -9.08 -9.63
C LEU A 58 -15.56 -9.29 -9.76
N PRO A 59 -16.25 -9.85 -8.74
CA PRO A 59 -17.66 -10.19 -8.86
C PRO A 59 -18.53 -8.93 -8.98
N ARG A 60 -19.03 -8.61 -10.18
CA ARG A 60 -19.75 -7.33 -10.45
C ARG A 60 -21.05 -7.16 -9.68
N THR A 61 -21.76 -8.27 -9.44
CA THR A 61 -23.04 -8.33 -8.72
C THR A 61 -22.89 -7.96 -7.25
N ALA A 62 -21.78 -8.35 -6.63
CA ALA A 62 -21.44 -7.96 -5.27
C ALA A 62 -21.33 -6.45 -5.06
N PHE A 63 -20.79 -5.72 -6.04
CA PHE A 63 -20.71 -4.26 -5.94
C PHE A 63 -22.07 -3.58 -6.12
N ALA A 64 -23.10 -4.29 -6.59
CA ALA A 64 -24.45 -3.77 -6.83
C ALA A 64 -25.37 -3.99 -5.63
N THR A 65 -25.19 -5.12 -4.93
CA THR A 65 -26.02 -5.53 -3.78
C THR A 65 -25.33 -5.34 -2.44
N ALA A 66 -24.00 -5.09 -2.41
CA ALA A 66 -23.33 -4.75 -1.17
C ALA A 66 -23.98 -3.48 -0.62
N PRO A 67 -24.56 -3.52 0.60
CA PRO A 67 -25.05 -2.32 1.24
C PRO A 67 -23.94 -1.27 1.25
N GLN A 68 -24.34 -0.01 1.27
CA GLN A 68 -23.51 1.19 1.30
C GLN A 68 -22.72 1.31 2.64
N TYR A 69 -22.22 0.19 3.14
CA TYR A 69 -21.71 -0.04 4.49
C TYR A 69 -20.27 0.47 4.69
N ASP A 70 -19.70 1.12 3.68
CA ASP A 70 -18.53 1.96 3.91
C ASP A 70 -19.03 3.31 4.43
N GLU A 71 -19.66 3.29 5.62
CA GLU A 71 -20.05 4.46 6.42
C GLU A 71 -18.81 5.14 7.05
N SER A 72 -17.63 4.90 6.48
CA SER A 72 -16.41 5.59 6.86
C SER A 72 -16.67 7.09 6.76
N PRO A 73 -16.41 7.85 7.84
CA PRO A 73 -16.61 9.29 7.85
C PRO A 73 -15.94 9.96 6.66
N LYS A 74 -16.57 11.01 6.10
CA LYS A 74 -16.06 11.75 4.93
C LYS A 74 -14.62 12.23 5.10
N TRP A 75 -14.17 12.52 6.33
CA TRP A 75 -12.81 12.94 6.60
C TRP A 75 -11.77 11.84 6.31
N LEU A 76 -12.10 10.54 6.47
CA LEU A 76 -11.20 9.45 6.08
C LEU A 76 -11.00 9.40 4.56
N ALA A 77 -12.06 9.65 3.79
CA ALA A 77 -11.94 9.77 2.34
C ALA A 77 -11.13 11.02 1.94
N ALA A 78 -11.29 12.14 2.67
CA ALA A 78 -10.50 13.35 2.46
C ALA A 78 -9.01 13.13 2.70
N LEU A 79 -8.61 12.26 3.63
CA LEU A 79 -7.22 11.86 3.80
C LEU A 79 -6.65 11.18 2.54
N GLY A 80 -7.46 10.39 1.81
CA GLY A 80 -7.03 9.80 0.54
C GLY A 80 -6.79 10.80 -0.59
N VAL A 81 -7.68 11.79 -0.70
CA VAL A 81 -7.48 12.92 -1.62
C VAL A 81 -6.23 13.71 -1.23
N THR A 82 -6.05 13.98 0.07
CA THR A 82 -4.90 14.72 0.60
C THR A 82 -3.60 13.97 0.34
N ALA A 83 -3.56 12.65 0.58
CA ALA A 83 -2.39 11.82 0.30
C ALA A 83 -2.00 11.86 -1.19
N SER A 84 -3.00 11.81 -2.08
CA SER A 84 -2.78 11.89 -3.53
C SER A 84 -2.36 13.28 -4.01
N ALA A 85 -2.90 14.34 -3.40
CA ALA A 85 -2.44 15.70 -3.67
C ALA A 85 -0.99 15.90 -3.18
N LEU A 86 -0.68 15.38 -2.00
CA LEU A 86 0.66 15.44 -1.43
C LEU A 86 1.69 14.70 -2.31
N SER A 87 1.32 13.59 -2.97
CA SER A 87 2.25 12.88 -3.85
C SER A 87 2.60 13.70 -5.08
N VAL A 88 1.63 14.44 -5.62
CA VAL A 88 1.87 15.44 -6.66
C VAL A 88 2.81 16.52 -6.15
N VAL A 89 2.63 17.03 -4.93
CA VAL A 89 3.54 18.04 -4.33
C VAL A 89 4.97 17.51 -4.24
N PHE A 90 5.20 16.30 -3.71
CA PHE A 90 6.53 15.70 -3.66
C PHE A 90 7.13 15.49 -5.05
N THR A 91 6.32 15.06 -6.02
CA THR A 91 6.74 14.98 -7.42
C THR A 91 7.12 16.34 -7.99
N MET A 92 6.39 17.41 -7.68
CA MET A 92 6.74 18.76 -8.13
C MET A 92 8.03 19.28 -7.45
N ILE A 93 8.26 18.93 -6.19
CA ILE A 93 9.54 19.22 -5.50
C ILE A 93 10.68 18.50 -6.23
N PHE A 94 10.51 17.23 -6.60
CA PHE A 94 11.48 16.49 -7.40
C PHE A 94 11.79 17.18 -8.74
N VAL A 95 10.77 17.59 -9.47
CA VAL A 95 10.94 18.28 -10.76
C VAL A 95 11.67 19.62 -10.59
N ALA A 96 11.37 20.37 -9.53
CA ALA A 96 11.98 21.67 -9.28
C ALA A 96 13.43 21.55 -8.74
N SER A 97 13.68 20.58 -7.86
CA SER A 97 14.99 20.34 -7.24
C SER A 97 15.12 18.87 -6.80
N PRO A 98 15.82 18.03 -7.59
CA PRO A 98 16.13 16.66 -7.18
C PRO A 98 16.92 16.59 -5.87
N GLN A 99 17.72 17.62 -5.56
CA GLN A 99 18.45 17.77 -4.30
C GLN A 99 17.49 17.97 -3.11
N ALA A 100 16.49 18.84 -3.24
CA ALA A 100 15.50 19.05 -2.18
C ALA A 100 14.67 17.77 -1.95
N PHE A 101 14.24 17.10 -3.03
CA PHE A 101 13.55 15.81 -2.93
C PHE A 101 14.41 14.75 -2.24
N TYR A 102 15.70 14.67 -2.55
CA TYR A 102 16.62 13.76 -1.87
C TYR A 102 16.79 14.12 -0.40
N ALA A 103 16.98 15.40 -0.06
CA ALA A 103 17.16 15.85 1.32
C ALA A 103 15.93 15.59 2.21
N LEU A 104 14.72 15.58 1.63
CA LEU A 104 13.50 15.23 2.34
C LEU A 104 13.34 13.74 2.64
N GLY A 105 14.01 12.87 1.89
CA GLY A 105 13.85 11.41 1.96
C GLY A 105 15.10 10.65 2.38
N VAL A 106 16.19 11.31 2.75
CA VAL A 106 17.37 10.64 3.32
C VAL A 106 17.10 10.17 4.75
N GLU A 107 17.90 9.26 5.31
CA GLU A 107 17.83 8.87 6.72
C GLU A 107 17.81 10.11 7.65
N ASP A 108 17.10 10.00 8.77
CA ASP A 108 16.89 11.04 9.78
C ASP A 108 16.24 12.32 9.24
N SER A 109 15.54 12.23 8.10
CA SER A 109 14.84 13.35 7.47
C SER A 109 13.33 13.36 7.75
N LEU A 110 12.65 14.36 7.19
CA LEU A 110 11.21 14.57 7.41
C LEU A 110 10.38 13.34 7.03
N ILE A 111 10.70 12.66 5.93
CA ILE A 111 9.88 11.55 5.43
C ILE A 111 9.97 10.34 6.35
N GLU A 112 11.17 9.91 6.74
CA GLU A 112 11.39 8.80 7.67
C GLU A 112 10.71 9.06 9.03
N TRP A 113 10.95 10.23 9.63
CA TRP A 113 10.30 10.59 10.90
C TRP A 113 8.78 10.65 10.78
N SER A 114 8.26 11.14 9.65
CA SER A 114 6.82 11.17 9.41
C SER A 114 6.24 9.75 9.25
N SER A 115 6.93 8.85 8.56
CA SER A 115 6.57 7.43 8.47
C SER A 115 6.49 6.81 9.86
N ALA A 116 7.55 6.95 10.66
CA ALA A 116 7.63 6.40 12.00
C ALA A 116 6.52 6.93 12.92
N ILE A 117 6.26 8.25 12.90
CA ILE A 117 5.19 8.87 13.68
C ILE A 117 3.83 8.30 13.28
N LEU A 118 3.55 8.13 11.99
CA LEU A 118 2.30 7.55 11.51
C LEU A 118 2.14 6.09 11.93
N LEU A 119 3.22 5.31 11.89
CA LEU A 119 3.24 3.92 12.35
C LEU A 119 3.00 3.81 13.86
N PHE A 120 3.68 4.62 14.68
CA PHE A 120 3.47 4.65 16.13
C PHE A 120 2.09 5.17 16.52
N ALA A 121 1.57 6.20 15.83
CA ALA A 121 0.21 6.67 16.02
C ALA A 121 -0.81 5.57 15.67
N GLY A 122 -0.60 4.88 14.54
CA GLY A 122 -1.40 3.72 14.14
C GLY A 122 -1.36 2.59 15.17
N CYS A 123 -0.19 2.30 15.72
CA CYS A 123 -0.02 1.34 16.82
C CYS A 123 -0.90 1.73 18.03
N GLY A 124 -0.78 2.95 18.53
CA GLY A 124 -1.57 3.43 19.66
C GLY A 124 -3.08 3.34 19.41
N ILE A 125 -3.53 3.68 18.19
CA ILE A 125 -4.95 3.59 17.79
C ILE A 125 -5.43 2.13 17.77
N PHE A 126 -4.64 1.20 17.21
CA PHE A 126 -4.98 -0.23 17.18
C PHE A 126 -5.01 -0.86 18.58
N LEU A 127 -4.05 -0.52 19.44
CA LEU A 127 -4.03 -0.96 20.83
C LEU A 127 -5.26 -0.44 21.59
N TYR A 128 -5.61 0.83 21.40
CA TYR A 128 -6.82 1.38 22.00
C TYR A 128 -8.10 0.73 21.44
N ALA A 129 -8.17 0.47 20.14
CA ALA A 129 -9.28 -0.27 19.54
C ALA A 129 -9.40 -1.69 20.13
N SER A 130 -8.27 -2.35 20.41
CA SER A 130 -8.25 -3.66 21.08
C SER A 130 -8.85 -3.60 22.48
N VAL A 131 -8.54 -2.54 23.26
CA VAL A 131 -9.13 -2.31 24.59
C VAL A 131 -10.64 -2.10 24.48
N VAL A 132 -11.10 -1.24 23.56
CA VAL A 132 -12.53 -0.98 23.32
C VAL A 132 -13.28 -2.28 22.99
N LEU A 133 -12.71 -3.11 22.11
CA LEU A 133 -13.33 -4.36 21.68
C LEU A 133 -13.31 -5.44 22.76
N SER A 134 -12.30 -5.44 23.63
CA SER A 134 -12.20 -6.38 24.76
C SER A 134 -13.24 -6.11 25.84
N GLY A 135 -13.73 -4.87 25.95
CA GLY A 135 -14.80 -4.49 26.88
C GLY A 135 -16.21 -4.88 26.44
N VAL A 136 -16.39 -5.42 25.23
CA VAL A 136 -17.70 -5.81 24.69
C VAL A 136 -17.99 -7.27 25.06
N SER A 137 -19.11 -7.53 25.74
CA SER A 137 -19.59 -8.85 26.18
C SER A 137 -20.13 -9.74 25.05
N ARG A 138 -19.52 -9.69 23.86
CA ARG A 138 -19.85 -10.53 22.71
C ARG A 138 -18.70 -11.47 22.42
N GLU A 139 -18.96 -12.77 22.37
CA GLU A 139 -17.94 -13.81 22.16
C GLU A 139 -17.00 -13.51 20.97
N ARG A 140 -17.55 -12.96 19.88
CA ARG A 140 -16.80 -12.63 18.66
C ARG A 140 -16.01 -11.33 18.74
N ALA A 141 -16.26 -10.45 19.72
CA ALA A 141 -15.51 -9.22 19.94
C ALA A 141 -14.04 -9.50 20.29
N ARG A 142 -13.78 -10.60 21.01
CA ARG A 142 -12.43 -11.07 21.36
C ARG A 142 -11.57 -11.30 20.12
N THR A 143 -12.11 -11.89 19.05
CA THR A 143 -11.37 -12.09 17.80
C THR A 143 -10.93 -10.76 17.19
N ALA A 144 -11.83 -9.77 17.14
CA ALA A 144 -11.50 -8.44 16.63
C ALA A 144 -10.47 -7.72 17.51
N ALA A 145 -10.57 -7.88 18.83
CA ALA A 145 -9.60 -7.34 19.78
C ALA A 145 -8.19 -7.93 19.59
N VAL A 146 -8.08 -9.26 19.44
CA VAL A 146 -6.81 -9.95 19.20
C VAL A 146 -6.19 -9.54 17.86
N ILE A 147 -7.01 -9.44 16.80
CA ILE A 147 -6.53 -8.95 15.51
C ILE A 147 -6.02 -7.50 15.63
N SER A 148 -6.74 -6.64 16.34
CA SER A 148 -6.33 -5.25 16.56
C SER A 148 -5.04 -5.17 17.37
N LEU A 149 -4.87 -6.01 18.40
CA LEU A 149 -3.62 -6.12 19.17
C LEU A 149 -2.46 -6.54 18.28
N GLY A 150 -2.63 -7.60 17.49
CA GLY A 150 -1.62 -8.09 16.55
C GLY A 150 -1.21 -7.03 15.53
N MET A 151 -2.18 -6.30 14.98
CA MET A 151 -1.92 -5.16 14.09
C MET A 151 -1.15 -4.04 14.79
N GLY A 152 -1.51 -3.70 16.04
CA GLY A 152 -0.79 -2.70 16.83
C GLY A 152 0.68 -3.09 17.06
N MET A 153 0.93 -4.34 17.44
CA MET A 153 2.29 -4.86 17.64
C MET A 153 3.10 -4.91 16.34
N LEU A 154 2.45 -5.26 15.22
CA LEU A 154 3.07 -5.19 13.90
C LEU A 154 3.49 -3.77 13.55
N LEU A 155 2.63 -2.76 13.76
CA LEU A 155 2.98 -1.36 13.49
C LEU A 155 4.04 -0.83 14.43
N PHE A 156 4.06 -1.27 15.69
CA PHE A 156 5.18 -0.98 16.59
C PHE A 156 6.49 -1.49 16.02
N PHE A 157 6.53 -2.77 15.61
CA PHE A 157 7.72 -3.36 15.01
C PHE A 157 8.16 -2.60 13.75
N LEU A 158 7.24 -2.32 12.82
CA LEU A 158 7.55 -1.54 11.62
C LEU A 158 8.05 -0.12 11.95
N GLY A 159 7.45 0.55 12.93
CA GLY A 159 7.88 1.88 13.36
C GLY A 159 9.27 1.86 13.99
N MET A 160 9.62 0.80 14.73
CA MET A 160 10.96 0.60 15.26
C MET A 160 11.97 0.30 14.15
N GLU A 161 11.61 -0.53 13.16
CA GLU A 161 12.45 -0.79 12.00
C GLU A 161 12.75 0.49 11.20
N GLU A 162 11.76 1.35 11.01
CA GLU A 162 11.89 2.64 10.29
C GLU A 162 12.88 3.60 10.95
N VAL A 163 12.98 3.62 12.29
CA VAL A 163 13.90 4.51 13.02
C VAL A 163 15.15 3.79 13.54
N SER A 164 15.46 2.63 12.95
CA SER A 164 16.63 1.83 13.31
C SER A 164 16.69 1.51 14.80
N TRP A 165 15.54 1.21 15.39
CA TRP A 165 15.35 0.97 16.82
C TRP A 165 15.95 2.07 17.70
N PHE A 166 15.83 3.31 17.25
CA PHE A 166 16.41 4.51 17.85
C PHE A 166 17.93 4.45 18.04
N GLN A 167 18.63 3.59 17.30
CA GLN A 167 20.08 3.44 17.43
C GLN A 167 20.81 4.77 17.25
N ARG A 168 20.46 5.54 16.23
CA ARG A 168 21.10 6.83 15.93
C ARG A 168 20.77 7.90 16.97
N VAL A 169 19.60 7.80 17.61
CA VAL A 169 19.16 8.74 18.67
C VAL A 169 19.80 8.41 20.02
N ILE A 170 19.86 7.13 20.37
CA ILE A 170 20.42 6.65 21.65
C ILE A 170 21.95 6.57 21.57
N GLY A 171 22.51 6.30 20.38
CA GLY A 171 23.95 6.24 20.13
C GLY A 171 24.61 4.91 20.52
N TYR A 172 23.92 3.77 20.36
CA TYR A 172 24.53 2.45 20.61
C TYR A 172 25.13 1.84 19.34
N ASP A 173 26.14 0.99 19.51
CA ASP A 173 26.84 0.34 18.41
C ASP A 173 26.01 -0.75 17.74
N THR A 174 26.25 -0.96 16.46
CA THR A 174 25.60 -2.01 15.67
C THR A 174 26.09 -3.37 16.14
N PRO A 175 25.20 -4.28 16.59
CA PRO A 175 25.61 -5.61 17.03
C PRO A 175 26.32 -6.37 15.90
N ALA A 176 27.30 -7.21 16.23
CA ALA A 176 28.06 -7.98 15.24
C ALA A 176 27.17 -8.85 14.31
N ALA A 177 26.03 -9.32 14.82
CA ALA A 177 25.02 -10.05 14.05
C ALA A 177 24.39 -9.23 12.91
N PHE A 178 24.46 -7.90 12.98
CA PHE A 178 23.93 -6.94 12.00
C PHE A 178 25.03 -6.32 11.13
N SER A 179 26.25 -6.85 11.15
CA SER A 179 27.38 -6.36 10.35
C SER A 179 27.14 -6.37 8.83
N ALA A 180 26.24 -7.23 8.34
CA ALA A 180 25.84 -7.28 6.92
C ALA A 180 24.76 -6.25 6.53
N ASN A 181 24.25 -5.47 7.49
CA ASN A 181 23.38 -4.33 7.22
C ASN A 181 24.15 -3.25 6.45
N GLN A 182 23.61 -2.78 5.33
CA GLN A 182 24.32 -1.89 4.40
C GLN A 182 24.62 -0.51 5.00
N GLN A 183 23.88 -0.12 6.05
CA GLN A 183 24.02 1.17 6.72
C GLN A 183 24.65 1.03 8.11
N GLN A 184 25.09 -0.19 8.47
CA GLN A 184 25.55 -0.51 9.82
C GLN A 184 24.51 -0.09 10.86
N GLU A 185 23.27 -0.54 10.70
CA GLU A 185 22.17 -0.21 11.62
C GLU A 185 21.51 -1.45 12.22
N PHE A 186 20.95 -1.30 13.41
CA PHE A 186 20.17 -2.31 14.11
C PHE A 186 18.72 -2.29 13.60
N ASN A 187 18.55 -2.69 12.35
CA ASN A 187 17.26 -2.98 11.73
C ASN A 187 17.41 -4.11 10.70
N LEU A 188 16.32 -4.79 10.39
CA LEU A 188 16.23 -5.74 9.29
C LEU A 188 16.00 -5.03 7.96
N HIS A 189 15.37 -3.84 8.00
CA HIS A 189 15.06 -3.02 6.83
C HIS A 189 16.28 -2.74 5.93
N ASN A 190 17.46 -2.47 6.50
CA ASN A 190 18.68 -2.11 5.76
C ASN A 190 19.59 -3.28 5.36
N PHE A 191 19.14 -4.53 5.51
CA PHE A 191 19.76 -5.66 4.80
C PHE A 191 19.42 -5.67 3.29
N LYS A 192 18.42 -4.87 2.86
CA LYS A 192 18.07 -4.55 1.46
C LYS A 192 18.17 -5.72 0.48
N THR A 193 17.53 -6.85 0.81
CA THR A 193 17.32 -7.89 -0.19
C THR A 193 16.12 -7.52 -1.05
N VAL A 194 16.31 -7.39 -2.36
CA VAL A 194 15.23 -7.06 -3.28
C VAL A 194 14.01 -8.00 -3.14
N PRO A 195 14.14 -9.33 -2.89
CA PRO A 195 12.97 -10.15 -2.62
C PRO A 195 12.15 -9.71 -1.39
N LEU A 196 12.78 -9.30 -0.28
CA LEU A 196 12.06 -8.80 0.89
C LEU A 196 11.33 -7.48 0.60
N GLU A 197 11.95 -6.58 -0.16
CA GLU A 197 11.30 -5.33 -0.59
C GLU A 197 10.11 -5.59 -1.52
N ILE A 198 10.26 -6.51 -2.48
CA ILE A 198 9.15 -6.93 -3.36
C ILE A 198 8.00 -7.49 -2.52
N LEU A 199 8.31 -8.35 -1.56
CA LEU A 199 7.32 -8.92 -0.65
C LEU A 199 6.64 -7.83 0.19
N TYR A 200 7.41 -6.88 0.72
CA TYR A 200 6.89 -5.77 1.50
C TYR A 200 5.97 -4.88 0.67
N TYR A 201 6.41 -4.38 -0.49
CA TYR A 201 5.62 -3.49 -1.34
C TYR A 201 4.40 -4.19 -1.97
N SER A 202 4.58 -5.42 -2.43
CA SER A 202 3.48 -6.17 -3.06
C SER A 202 2.49 -6.70 -2.02
N GLY A 203 2.99 -7.10 -0.84
CA GLY A 203 2.18 -7.55 0.30
C GLY A 203 1.35 -6.42 0.89
N THR A 204 1.96 -5.25 1.14
CA THR A 204 1.25 -4.05 1.61
C THR A 204 0.27 -3.52 0.58
N PHE A 205 0.61 -3.53 -0.72
CA PHE A 205 -0.36 -3.24 -1.78
C PHE A 205 -1.53 -4.24 -1.76
N GLY A 206 -1.24 -5.54 -1.66
CA GLY A 206 -2.26 -6.58 -1.56
C GLY A 206 -3.21 -6.36 -0.37
N MET A 207 -2.66 -6.05 0.81
CA MET A 207 -3.40 -5.87 2.06
C MET A 207 -4.16 -4.54 2.16
N LEU A 208 -3.50 -3.42 1.86
CA LEU A 208 -4.05 -2.08 2.08
C LEU A 208 -4.87 -1.59 0.89
N PHE A 209 -4.48 -1.97 -0.33
CA PHE A 209 -5.14 -1.52 -1.54
C PHE A 209 -6.09 -2.58 -2.12
N LEU A 210 -5.60 -3.78 -2.43
CA LEU A 210 -6.39 -4.76 -3.18
C LEU A 210 -7.46 -5.46 -2.32
N LEU A 211 -7.11 -5.90 -1.11
CA LEU A 211 -7.98 -6.65 -0.20
C LEU A 211 -9.31 -5.92 0.10
N PRO A 212 -9.36 -4.60 0.35
CA PRO A 212 -10.63 -3.87 0.46
C PRO A 212 -11.64 -4.16 -0.65
N PHE A 213 -11.17 -4.36 -1.88
CA PHE A 213 -12.02 -4.64 -3.02
C PHE A 213 -12.41 -6.12 -3.14
N LEU A 214 -11.51 -7.02 -2.72
CA LEU A 214 -11.76 -8.46 -2.68
C LEU A 214 -12.76 -8.84 -1.59
N LEU A 215 -12.83 -8.06 -0.51
CA LEU A 215 -13.76 -8.31 0.59
C LEU A 215 -15.20 -7.93 0.26
N ILE A 216 -15.45 -6.95 -0.63
CA ILE A 216 -16.81 -6.50 -1.02
C ILE A 216 -17.80 -7.64 -1.31
N PRO A 217 -17.49 -8.65 -2.16
CA PRO A 217 -18.40 -9.77 -2.42
C PRO A 217 -18.71 -10.70 -1.26
N VAL A 218 -17.82 -10.77 -0.27
CA VAL A 218 -17.94 -11.71 0.85
C VAL A 218 -18.30 -11.03 2.15
N GLN A 219 -18.27 -9.69 2.20
CA GLN A 219 -18.53 -8.87 3.39
C GLN A 219 -19.85 -9.23 4.08
N GLY A 220 -20.94 -9.46 3.33
CA GLY A 220 -22.22 -9.85 3.91
C GLY A 220 -22.22 -11.22 4.61
N ARG A 221 -21.25 -12.09 4.29
CA ARG A 221 -21.06 -13.42 4.89
C ARG A 221 -19.97 -13.44 5.96
N MET A 222 -19.21 -12.35 6.10
CA MET A 222 -18.16 -12.24 7.10
C MET A 222 -18.76 -12.11 8.50
N ALA A 223 -18.16 -12.80 9.47
CA ALA A 223 -18.41 -12.55 10.87
C ALA A 223 -18.26 -11.05 11.16
N GLU A 224 -19.16 -10.50 11.98
CA GLU A 224 -19.17 -9.06 12.29
C GLU A 224 -17.84 -8.57 12.86
N SER A 225 -17.20 -9.40 13.70
CA SER A 225 -15.87 -9.16 14.24
C SER A 225 -14.81 -8.94 13.16
N LEU A 226 -14.83 -9.76 12.10
CA LEU A 226 -13.91 -9.61 10.97
C LEU A 226 -14.22 -8.37 10.12
N ARG A 227 -15.48 -7.96 10.02
CA ARG A 227 -15.87 -6.72 9.31
C ARG A 227 -15.36 -5.47 10.02
N VAL A 228 -15.37 -5.46 11.36
CA VAL A 228 -14.86 -4.34 12.17
C VAL A 228 -13.39 -4.06 11.84
N VAL A 229 -12.59 -5.11 11.76
CA VAL A 229 -11.13 -5.02 11.52
C VAL A 229 -10.73 -5.15 10.05
N ALA A 230 -11.68 -5.32 9.12
CA ALA A 230 -11.37 -5.40 7.70
C ALA A 230 -10.97 -4.02 7.13
N PRO A 231 -9.99 -3.94 6.21
CA PRO A 231 -9.69 -2.70 5.52
C PRO A 231 -10.81 -2.38 4.51
N THR A 232 -11.06 -1.08 4.29
CA THR A 232 -12.12 -0.58 3.39
C THR A 232 -11.56 0.31 2.30
N LYS A 233 -12.42 0.84 1.42
CA LYS A 233 -11.97 1.60 0.24
C LYS A 233 -11.28 2.91 0.62
N VAL A 234 -11.61 3.49 1.78
CA VAL A 234 -10.89 4.67 2.29
C VAL A 234 -9.43 4.37 2.61
N VAL A 235 -9.12 3.15 3.06
CA VAL A 235 -7.72 2.70 3.25
C VAL A 235 -7.01 2.65 1.90
N ALA A 236 -7.65 2.01 0.92
CA ALA A 236 -7.10 1.92 -0.44
C ALA A 236 -6.90 3.30 -1.10
N LEU A 237 -7.79 4.26 -0.87
CA LEU A 237 -7.64 5.63 -1.35
C LEU A 237 -6.46 6.35 -0.68
N ALA A 238 -6.25 6.14 0.62
CA ALA A 238 -5.16 6.74 1.37
C ALA A 238 -3.78 6.26 0.93
N CYS A 239 -3.63 4.95 0.70
CA CYS A 239 -2.35 4.38 0.30
C CYS A 239 -2.14 4.32 -1.22
N ALA A 240 -3.13 4.70 -2.04
CA ALA A 240 -3.04 4.63 -3.50
C ALA A 240 -1.71 5.16 -4.09
N PRO A 241 -1.15 6.31 -3.62
CA PRO A 241 0.10 6.84 -4.17
C PRO A 241 1.30 5.89 -4.11
N MET A 242 1.33 4.93 -3.18
CA MET A 242 2.40 3.92 -3.09
C MET A 242 2.55 3.11 -4.39
N ALA A 243 1.49 3.03 -5.21
CA ALA A 243 1.49 2.28 -6.46
C ALA A 243 2.26 2.99 -7.60
N ALA A 244 2.44 4.31 -7.57
CA ALA A 244 2.99 5.11 -8.68
C ALA A 244 4.46 5.56 -8.50
N LEU A 245 5.00 5.42 -7.30
CA LEU A 245 6.34 5.84 -6.92
C LEU A 245 7.38 4.79 -7.31
N ASN A 246 7.55 4.56 -8.62
CA ASN A 246 8.45 3.54 -9.15
C ASN A 246 9.40 4.11 -10.20
N TRP A 247 10.70 4.01 -9.94
CA TRP A 247 11.73 4.23 -10.97
C TRP A 247 12.72 3.07 -11.00
N GLY A 248 13.55 2.95 -9.95
CA GLY A 248 14.54 1.87 -9.83
C GLY A 248 13.96 0.45 -9.70
N MET A 249 12.63 0.33 -9.56
CA MET A 249 11.92 -0.96 -9.47
C MET A 249 10.91 -1.17 -10.60
N TRP A 250 10.88 -0.28 -11.61
CA TRP A 250 9.87 -0.35 -12.67
C TRP A 250 9.93 -1.66 -13.46
N ASN A 251 11.12 -2.23 -13.67
CA ASN A 251 11.29 -3.47 -14.44
C ASN A 251 10.86 -4.74 -13.67
N ILE A 252 10.47 -4.60 -12.39
CA ILE A 252 10.05 -5.70 -11.54
C ILE A 252 8.54 -5.95 -11.74
N LEU A 253 8.18 -7.13 -12.25
CA LEU A 253 6.81 -7.45 -12.68
C LEU A 253 5.74 -7.28 -11.59
N PRO A 254 5.91 -7.78 -10.34
CA PRO A 254 4.95 -7.51 -9.28
C PRO A 254 4.66 -6.02 -9.06
N ILE A 255 5.68 -5.16 -9.22
CA ILE A 255 5.55 -3.70 -9.06
C ILE A 255 4.75 -3.11 -10.23
N GLN A 256 5.01 -3.54 -11.47
CA GLN A 256 4.21 -3.12 -12.63
C GLN A 256 2.74 -3.55 -12.48
N VAL A 257 2.49 -4.79 -12.07
CA VAL A 257 1.13 -5.30 -11.86
C VAL A 257 0.43 -4.55 -10.73
N ALA A 258 1.12 -4.20 -9.64
CA ALA A 258 0.56 -3.37 -8.58
C ALA A 258 0.12 -1.99 -9.12
N PHE A 259 1.00 -1.29 -9.85
CA PHE A 259 0.67 0.00 -10.48
C PHE A 259 -0.54 -0.10 -11.41
N TRP A 260 -0.50 -1.01 -12.39
CA TRP A 260 -1.56 -1.16 -13.38
C TRP A 260 -2.87 -1.67 -12.78
N THR A 261 -2.82 -2.53 -11.76
CA THR A 261 -4.01 -2.91 -11.00
C THR A 261 -4.61 -1.71 -10.28
N GLY A 262 -3.78 -0.85 -9.68
CA GLY A 262 -4.21 0.42 -9.10
C GLY A 262 -4.96 1.30 -10.08
N VAL A 263 -4.38 1.52 -11.27
CA VAL A 263 -4.99 2.26 -12.38
C VAL A 263 -6.33 1.64 -12.80
N CYS A 264 -6.36 0.32 -13.01
CA CYS A 264 -7.55 -0.40 -13.45
C CYS A 264 -8.69 -0.34 -12.42
N VAL A 265 -8.36 -0.51 -11.13
CA VAL A 265 -9.33 -0.43 -10.03
C VAL A 265 -9.91 0.98 -9.92
N MET A 266 -9.07 2.02 -9.92
CA MET A 266 -9.54 3.41 -9.81
C MET A 266 -10.40 3.79 -11.02
N SER A 267 -10.00 3.40 -12.23
CA SER A 267 -10.78 3.58 -13.45
C SER A 267 -12.15 2.87 -13.38
N PHE A 268 -12.16 1.61 -12.94
CA PHE A 268 -13.39 0.84 -12.78
C PHE A 268 -14.37 1.50 -11.79
N LEU A 269 -13.86 1.96 -10.65
CA LEU A 269 -14.68 2.63 -9.62
C LEU A 269 -15.20 3.98 -10.10
N ALA A 270 -14.36 4.79 -10.75
CA ALA A 270 -14.76 6.08 -11.30
C ALA A 270 -15.89 5.91 -12.33
N VAL A 271 -15.70 5.04 -13.33
CA VAL A 271 -16.72 4.77 -14.36
C VAL A 271 -18.02 4.24 -13.75
N ARG A 272 -17.92 3.35 -12.76
CA ARG A 272 -19.10 2.78 -12.10
C ARG A 272 -19.89 3.85 -11.33
N ARG A 273 -19.22 4.71 -10.56
CA ARG A 273 -19.88 5.77 -9.80
C ARG A 273 -20.47 6.84 -10.72
N TYR A 274 -19.77 7.19 -11.79
CA TYR A 274 -20.26 8.10 -12.82
C TYR A 274 -21.57 7.59 -13.44
N ARG A 275 -21.60 6.33 -13.88
CA ARG A 275 -22.81 5.69 -14.44
C ARG A 275 -23.94 5.54 -13.42
N GLY A 276 -23.62 5.49 -12.13
CA GLY A 276 -24.59 5.44 -11.04
C GLY A 276 -25.08 6.81 -10.56
N GLY A 277 -24.61 7.93 -11.16
CA GLY A 277 -24.97 9.28 -10.73
C GLY A 277 -24.37 9.72 -9.39
N ASP A 278 -23.31 9.05 -8.91
CA ASP A 278 -22.66 9.34 -7.63
C ASP A 278 -21.36 10.13 -7.84
N ASP A 279 -21.29 11.33 -7.27
CA ASP A 279 -20.15 12.28 -7.34
C ASP A 279 -18.80 11.72 -6.87
N MET A 280 -18.77 10.60 -6.14
CA MET A 280 -17.53 9.91 -5.77
C MET A 280 -16.66 9.51 -6.97
N TRP A 281 -17.21 9.50 -8.20
CA TRP A 281 -16.41 9.35 -9.41
C TRP A 281 -15.31 10.42 -9.55
N LYS A 282 -15.55 11.64 -9.06
CA LYS A 282 -14.59 12.75 -9.06
C LYS A 282 -13.39 12.42 -8.17
N THR A 283 -13.64 11.84 -7.00
CA THR A 283 -12.59 11.40 -6.07
C THR A 283 -11.71 10.31 -6.70
N TYR A 284 -12.32 9.25 -7.24
CA TYR A 284 -11.58 8.17 -7.89
C TYR A 284 -10.83 8.66 -9.13
N GLY A 285 -11.45 9.55 -9.92
CA GLY A 285 -10.84 10.17 -11.09
C GLY A 285 -9.64 11.05 -10.72
N PHE A 286 -9.75 11.85 -9.67
CA PHE A 286 -8.64 12.66 -9.16
C PHE A 286 -7.45 11.78 -8.73
N VAL A 287 -7.71 10.77 -7.89
CA VAL A 287 -6.65 9.83 -7.46
C VAL A 287 -6.00 9.14 -8.67
N LEU A 288 -6.81 8.67 -9.63
CA LEU A 288 -6.31 8.08 -10.88
C LEU A 288 -5.36 9.03 -11.64
N LEU A 289 -5.76 10.30 -11.80
CA LEU A 289 -4.93 11.30 -12.48
C LEU A 289 -3.62 11.56 -11.73
N CYS A 290 -3.65 11.64 -10.39
CA CYS A 290 -2.44 11.74 -9.58
C CYS A 290 -1.51 10.54 -9.78
N LEU A 291 -2.03 9.31 -9.78
CA LEU A 291 -1.22 8.11 -9.99
C LEU A 291 -0.53 8.11 -11.36
N LEU A 292 -1.29 8.43 -12.41
CA LEU A 292 -0.77 8.50 -13.78
C LEU A 292 0.28 9.61 -13.90
N PHE A 293 0.01 10.79 -13.35
CA PHE A 293 0.93 11.92 -13.37
C PHE A 293 2.24 11.58 -12.64
N VAL A 294 2.15 11.13 -11.39
CA VAL A 294 3.32 10.80 -10.55
C VAL A 294 4.19 9.75 -11.24
N GLN A 295 3.60 8.64 -11.69
CA GLN A 295 4.35 7.57 -12.33
C GLN A 295 4.98 8.04 -13.66
N ALA A 296 4.25 8.82 -14.47
CA ALA A 296 4.77 9.33 -15.73
C ALA A 296 5.97 10.26 -15.52
N VAL A 297 5.91 11.15 -14.52
CA VAL A 297 7.03 12.04 -14.19
C VAL A 297 8.26 11.24 -13.78
N PHE A 298 8.12 10.23 -12.91
CA PHE A 298 9.28 9.43 -12.49
C PHE A 298 9.85 8.57 -13.62
N LEU A 299 9.04 8.05 -14.54
CA LEU A 299 9.56 7.35 -15.72
C LEU A 299 10.29 8.30 -16.69
N ALA A 300 9.79 9.53 -16.87
CA ALA A 300 10.35 10.49 -17.80
C ALA A 300 11.60 11.19 -17.27
N LEU A 301 11.61 11.55 -15.98
CA LEU A 301 12.65 12.40 -15.38
C LEU A 301 13.47 11.69 -14.31
N GLY A 302 13.19 10.42 -14.00
CA GLY A 302 13.84 9.69 -12.90
C GLY A 302 15.35 9.54 -13.03
N SER A 303 15.94 9.71 -14.22
CA SER A 303 17.39 9.80 -14.39
C SER A 303 18.04 10.92 -13.57
N ASN A 304 17.26 11.92 -13.16
CA ASN A 304 17.71 13.05 -12.34
C ASN A 304 17.73 12.73 -10.83
N LEU A 305 17.25 11.55 -10.42
CA LEU A 305 17.28 11.13 -9.02
C LEU A 305 18.73 10.99 -8.54
N ILE A 306 19.00 11.51 -7.34
CA ILE A 306 20.33 11.41 -6.71
C ILE A 306 20.65 9.97 -6.31
N ARG A 307 19.64 9.20 -5.89
CA ARG A 307 19.75 7.77 -5.57
C ARG A 307 18.73 6.97 -6.36
N LEU A 308 19.14 5.83 -6.90
CA LEU A 308 18.29 4.90 -7.67
C LEU A 308 16.99 4.53 -6.93
N TRP A 309 17.09 4.35 -5.62
CA TRP A 309 15.97 3.99 -4.75
C TRP A 309 15.37 5.17 -3.99
N GLY A 310 15.77 6.43 -4.22
CA GLY A 310 15.26 7.56 -3.41
C GLY A 310 13.72 7.74 -3.45
N VAL A 311 13.05 7.18 -4.46
CA VAL A 311 11.58 7.19 -4.58
C VAL A 311 10.91 6.16 -3.65
N THR A 312 11.62 5.12 -3.21
CA THR A 312 11.05 4.08 -2.34
C THR A 312 10.78 4.60 -0.93
N GLU A 313 11.57 5.54 -0.43
CA GLU A 313 11.35 6.23 0.85
C GLU A 313 9.95 6.86 0.92
N TYR A 314 9.55 7.53 -0.17
CA TYR A 314 8.21 8.11 -0.30
C TYR A 314 7.12 7.05 -0.44
N LYS A 315 7.42 5.91 -1.08
CA LYS A 315 6.48 4.79 -1.16
C LYS A 315 6.18 4.24 0.23
N GLU A 316 7.20 4.09 1.07
CA GLU A 316 7.11 3.60 2.44
C GLU A 316 6.32 4.57 3.32
N PHE A 317 6.53 5.87 3.14
CA PHE A 317 5.66 6.88 3.74
C PHE A 317 4.18 6.69 3.39
N TYR A 318 3.82 6.42 2.13
CA TYR A 318 2.42 6.16 1.77
C TYR A 318 1.87 4.82 2.28
N ILE A 319 2.74 3.83 2.52
CA ILE A 319 2.36 2.60 3.24
C ILE A 319 2.01 2.95 4.69
N SER A 320 2.83 3.77 5.36
CA SER A 320 2.59 4.26 6.73
C SER A 320 1.31 5.08 6.83
N VAL A 321 1.03 5.96 5.85
CA VAL A 321 -0.26 6.66 5.73
C VAL A 321 -1.43 5.67 5.63
N GLY A 322 -1.29 4.61 4.82
CA GLY A 322 -2.28 3.55 4.68
C GLY A 322 -2.58 2.83 5.99
N PHE A 323 -1.54 2.44 6.73
CA PHE A 323 -1.68 1.80 8.03
C PHE A 323 -2.31 2.72 9.09
N PHE A 324 -1.94 3.99 9.12
CA PHE A 324 -2.55 4.97 10.01
C PHE A 324 -4.06 5.14 9.74
N VAL A 325 -4.44 5.31 8.46
CA VAL A 325 -5.85 5.42 8.07
C VAL A 325 -6.60 4.12 8.36
N PHE A 326 -5.96 2.96 8.20
CA PHE A 326 -6.54 1.68 8.56
C PHE A 326 -6.82 1.59 10.06
N ALA A 327 -5.86 1.97 10.91
CA ALA A 327 -6.05 2.00 12.36
C ALA A 327 -7.22 2.92 12.74
N ALA A 328 -7.28 4.12 12.17
CA ALA A 328 -8.36 5.07 12.40
C ALA A 328 -9.73 4.52 11.99
N LYS A 329 -9.83 3.87 10.82
CA LYS A 329 -11.06 3.20 10.37
C LYS A 329 -11.48 2.09 11.33
N VAL A 330 -10.53 1.30 11.84
CA VAL A 330 -10.84 0.21 12.78
C VAL A 330 -11.34 0.78 14.10
N LEU A 331 -10.76 1.87 14.61
CA LEU A 331 -11.25 2.51 15.82
C LEU A 331 -12.68 3.05 15.66
N VAL A 332 -13.00 3.71 14.53
CA VAL A 332 -14.37 4.15 14.22
C VAL A 332 -15.32 2.95 14.23
N SER A 333 -14.94 1.86 13.58
CA SER A 333 -15.76 0.64 13.50
C SER A 333 -15.92 -0.03 14.87
N ALA A 334 -14.86 -0.05 15.69
CA ALA A 334 -14.86 -0.63 17.02
C ALA A 334 -15.78 0.13 17.98
N ARG A 335 -15.72 1.47 17.96
CA ARG A 335 -16.63 2.33 18.75
C ARG A 335 -18.08 2.13 18.33
N ALA A 336 -18.35 2.11 17.02
CA ALA A 336 -19.70 1.86 16.50
C ALA A 336 -20.21 0.46 16.90
N PHE A 337 -19.36 -0.55 16.87
CA PHE A 337 -19.71 -1.91 17.29
C PHE A 337 -19.99 -2.02 18.79
N ALA A 338 -19.16 -1.35 19.63
CA ALA A 338 -19.33 -1.31 21.08
C ALA A 338 -20.58 -0.53 21.52
N ALA A 339 -20.99 0.49 20.76
CA ALA A 339 -22.18 1.29 21.06
C ALA A 339 -23.51 0.61 20.69
N ARG A 340 -23.50 -0.48 19.92
CA ARG A 340 -24.72 -1.21 19.56
C ARG A 340 -25.26 -1.94 20.80
N PRO A 341 -26.57 -1.89 21.09
CA PRO A 341 -27.16 -2.71 22.15
C PRO A 341 -27.00 -4.20 21.81
N ASP A 342 -26.89 -5.05 22.83
CA ASP A 342 -26.85 -6.50 22.61
C ASP A 342 -28.17 -6.96 21.96
N PRO A 343 -28.09 -7.79 20.89
CA PRO A 343 -29.29 -8.41 20.35
C PRO A 343 -29.92 -9.26 21.45
N GLN A 344 -31.15 -8.89 21.85
CA GLN A 344 -31.96 -9.61 22.83
C GLN A 344 -32.23 -11.05 22.42
#